data_AF-A0AAV0VS61-F1
#
_entry.id   AF-A0AAV0VS61-F1
#
_cell.length_a   1.000
_cell.length_b   1.000
_cell.length_c   1.000
_cell.angle_alpha   90.00
_cell.angle_beta   90.00
_cell.angle_gamma   90.00
#
_symmetry.space_group_name_H-M   'P 1'
#
loop_
_entity.id
_entity.type
_entity.pdbx_description
1 polymer ?
#
loop_
_entity_poly.entity_id
_entity_poly.type
_entity_poly.pdbx_seq_one_letter_code
_entity_poly.pdbx_strand_id
1 'polypeptide(L)'
;MSGINKGAQHFFTEFVSHSVTYCIPCQAHRMNTFLEHSCDASYIIGDLICVLENIYVFFSASTKRSKDLTDRMKEIEGSLQLRNLSKTRWTARAESIKSVWISLDIIIETL
;
A
#
# COMPACT_ATOMS: atom_id res chain seq x y z
N MET A 1 -2.24 15.43 -8.68
CA MET A 1 -2.63 16.63 -7.92
C MET A 1 -1.82 16.67 -6.65
N SER A 2 -0.60 17.23 -6.71
CA SER A 2 0.33 17.23 -5.58
C SER A 2 0.83 18.66 -5.38
N GLY A 3 0.64 19.19 -4.17
CA GLY A 3 0.96 20.56 -3.78
C GLY A 3 -0.11 21.14 -2.84
N ILE A 4 0.32 21.88 -1.82
CA ILE A 4 -0.52 22.43 -0.73
C ILE A 4 -1.73 23.22 -1.27
N ASN A 5 -1.58 23.89 -2.41
CA ASN A 5 -2.62 24.72 -3.03
C ASN A 5 -3.18 24.17 -4.37
N LYS A 6 -2.89 22.91 -4.73
CA LYS A 6 -3.37 22.28 -5.99
C LYS A 6 -4.43 21.20 -5.73
N GLY A 7 -5.26 21.41 -4.72
CA GLY A 7 -6.40 20.54 -4.42
C GLY A 7 -7.55 20.75 -5.40
N ALA A 8 -8.44 19.75 -5.50
CA ALA A 8 -9.64 19.85 -6.33
C ALA A 8 -10.47 21.12 -6.02
N GLN A 9 -10.50 21.54 -4.76
CA GLN A 9 -11.18 22.76 -4.32
C GLN A 9 -10.67 24.03 -5.01
N HIS A 10 -9.36 24.14 -5.25
CA HIS A 10 -8.77 25.28 -5.94
C HIS A 10 -9.26 25.35 -7.39
N PHE A 11 -9.20 24.22 -8.11
CA PHE A 11 -9.67 24.13 -9.50
C PHE A 11 -11.17 24.41 -9.63
N PHE A 12 -11.99 23.93 -8.69
CA PHE A 12 -13.42 24.26 -8.67
C PHE A 12 -13.68 25.74 -8.41
N THR A 13 -12.89 26.37 -7.53
CA THR A 13 -13.01 27.81 -7.25
C THR A 13 -12.61 28.66 -8.46
N GLU A 14 -11.54 28.28 -9.17
CA GLU A 14 -11.13 28.93 -10.42
C GLU A 14 -12.19 28.79 -11.53
N PHE A 15 -12.83 27.61 -11.65
CA PHE A 15 -13.82 27.36 -12.70
C PHE A 15 -15.16 28.07 -12.46
N VAL A 16 -15.60 28.15 -11.20
CA VAL A 16 -16.95 28.65 -10.85
C VAL A 16 -16.97 30.17 -10.61
N SER A 17 -15.81 30.83 -10.52
CA SER A 17 -15.67 32.29 -10.25
C SER A 17 -16.43 32.81 -9.01
N HIS A 18 -16.86 31.89 -8.15
CA HIS A 18 -17.43 32.11 -6.83
C HIS A 18 -16.71 31.20 -5.84
N SER A 19 -16.55 31.64 -4.59
CA SER A 19 -15.88 30.83 -3.56
C SER A 19 -16.69 29.57 -3.28
N VAL A 20 -16.22 28.42 -3.78
CA VAL A 20 -16.77 27.11 -3.40
C VAL A 20 -16.25 26.80 -1.99
N THR A 21 -16.99 27.25 -0.98
CA THR A 21 -16.60 27.14 0.44
C THR A 21 -16.58 25.67 0.92
N TYR A 22 -17.28 24.76 0.24
CA TYR A 22 -17.44 23.38 0.69
C TYR A 22 -17.17 22.36 -0.41
N CYS A 23 -15.89 22.03 -0.63
CA CYS A 23 -15.56 20.71 -1.18
C CYS A 23 -15.59 19.70 -0.04
N ILE A 24 -16.62 18.84 -0.01
CA ILE A 24 -16.69 17.75 0.95
C ILE A 24 -15.46 16.83 0.70
N PRO A 25 -14.56 16.67 1.68
CA PRO A 25 -13.40 15.82 1.51
C PRO A 25 -13.85 14.37 1.29
N CYS A 26 -13.17 13.67 0.38
CA CYS A 26 -13.44 12.27 0.10
C CYS A 26 -13.31 11.44 1.40
N GLN A 27 -14.38 10.74 1.78
CA GLN A 27 -14.43 9.93 2.99
C GLN A 27 -13.34 8.85 2.99
N ALA A 28 -13.09 8.23 1.83
CA ALA A 28 -12.03 7.24 1.67
C ALA A 28 -10.64 7.85 1.92
N HIS A 29 -10.41 9.10 1.50
CA HIS A 29 -9.14 9.78 1.73
C HIS A 29 -8.94 10.10 3.21
N ARG A 30 -9.97 10.62 3.89
CA ARG A 30 -9.90 10.88 5.34
C ARG A 30 -9.58 9.62 6.15
N MET A 31 -10.22 8.51 5.81
CA MET A 31 -9.97 7.24 6.48
C MET A 31 -8.56 6.72 6.22
N ASN A 32 -8.04 6.88 5.00
CA ASN A 32 -6.66 6.53 4.67
C ASN A 32 -5.64 7.34 5.50
N THR A 33 -5.84 8.65 5.63
CA THR A 33 -4.97 9.52 6.45
C THR A 33 -5.05 9.18 7.93
N PHE A 34 -6.25 8.86 8.45
CA PHE A 34 -6.40 8.44 9.85
C PHE A 34 -5.65 7.14 10.15
N LEU A 35 -5.74 6.15 9.27
CA LEU A 35 -5.01 4.89 9.39
C LEU A 35 -3.51 5.11 9.31
N GLU A 36 -3.05 6.01 8.43
CA GLU A 36 -1.65 6.41 8.31
C GLU A 36 -1.08 6.90 9.65
N HIS A 37 -1.72 7.91 10.22
CA HIS A 37 -1.29 8.46 11.50
C HIS A 37 -1.40 7.47 12.66
N SER A 38 -2.41 6.60 12.65
CA SER A 38 -2.62 5.61 13.71
C SER A 38 -1.53 4.53 13.72
N CYS A 39 -1.03 4.15 12.55
CA CYS A 39 0.05 3.17 12.44
C CYS A 39 1.43 3.80 12.64
N ASP A 40 1.64 5.04 12.18
CA ASP A 40 2.87 5.79 12.45
C ASP A 40 3.06 6.08 13.95
N ALA A 41 1.95 6.12 14.72
CA ALA A 41 2.01 6.24 16.17
C ALA A 41 2.61 5.01 16.88
N SER A 42 2.68 3.85 16.20
CA SER A 42 3.22 2.61 16.78
C SER A 42 4.47 2.16 16.05
N TYR A 43 5.60 2.18 16.75
CA TYR A 43 6.89 1.72 16.22
C TYR A 43 6.84 0.25 15.78
N ILE A 44 6.11 -0.62 16.50
CA ILE A 44 5.99 -2.06 16.19
C ILE A 44 5.34 -2.26 14.82
N ILE A 45 4.31 -1.46 14.51
CA ILE A 45 3.61 -1.55 13.23
C ILE A 45 4.50 -1.01 12.10
N GLY A 46 5.24 0.06 12.36
CA GLY A 46 6.25 0.58 11.44
C GLY A 46 7.30 -0.47 11.07
N ASP A 47 7.89 -1.14 12.06
CA ASP A 47 8.89 -2.19 11.86
C ASP A 47 8.32 -3.38 11.07
N LEU A 48 7.10 -3.82 11.39
CA LEU A 48 6.42 -4.88 10.63
C LEU A 48 6.28 -4.51 9.15
N ILE A 49 5.84 -3.28 8.86
CA ILE A 49 5.66 -2.82 7.47
C ILE A 49 7.00 -2.71 6.75
N CYS A 50 8.06 -2.24 7.42
CA CYS A 50 9.41 -2.21 6.87
C CYS A 50 9.92 -3.62 6.52
N VAL A 51 9.70 -4.62 7.37
CA VAL A 51 10.08 -6.01 7.09
C VAL A 51 9.34 -6.54 5.86
N LEU A 52 8.04 -6.27 5.73
CA LEU A 52 7.26 -6.65 4.55
C LEU A 52 7.79 -5.99 3.27
N GLU A 53 8.18 -4.72 3.33
CA GLU A 53 8.78 -4.01 2.20
C GLU A 53 10.12 -4.64 1.79
N ASN A 54 10.97 -4.97 2.76
CA ASN A 54 12.27 -5.59 2.52
C ASN A 54 12.14 -6.96 1.86
N ILE A 55 11.16 -7.78 2.28
CA ILE A 55 10.86 -9.07 1.65
C ILE A 55 10.45 -8.85 0.19
N TYR A 56 9.56 -7.89 -0.07
CA TYR A 56 9.15 -7.56 -1.44
C TYR A 56 10.34 -7.09 -2.30
N VAL A 57 11.18 -6.19 -1.79
CA VAL A 57 12.36 -5.68 -2.48
C VAL A 57 13.35 -6.80 -2.77
N PHE A 58 13.55 -7.73 -1.83
CA PHE A 58 14.45 -8.87 -1.99
C PHE A 58 14.05 -9.76 -3.18
N PHE A 59 12.76 -10.12 -3.26
CA PHE A 59 12.25 -10.93 -4.36
C PHE A 59 12.18 -10.15 -5.67
N SER A 60 11.81 -8.87 -5.63
CA SER A 60 11.73 -8.00 -6.81
C SER A 60 13.10 -7.70 -7.42
N ALA A 61 14.17 -7.64 -6.62
CA ALA A 61 15.52 -7.34 -7.08
C ALA A 61 16.13 -8.42 -8.01
N SER A 62 15.59 -9.63 -8.07
CA SER A 62 16.09 -10.70 -8.94
C SER A 62 14.95 -11.38 -9.69
N THR A 63 15.01 -11.31 -11.02
CA THR A 63 14.06 -11.98 -11.90
C THR A 63 14.09 -13.50 -11.77
N LYS A 64 15.20 -14.09 -11.30
CA LYS A 64 15.29 -15.53 -11.00
C LYS A 64 14.51 -15.88 -9.73
N ARG A 65 14.72 -15.11 -8.64
CA ARG A 65 14.01 -15.32 -7.37
C ARG A 65 12.52 -15.05 -7.47
N SER A 66 12.14 -13.99 -8.21
CA SER A 66 10.74 -13.69 -8.48
C SER A 66 10.05 -14.81 -9.27
N LYS A 67 10.74 -15.45 -10.23
CA LYS A 67 10.19 -16.60 -10.96
C LYS A 67 10.04 -17.82 -10.06
N ASP A 68 11.06 -18.18 -9.28
CA ASP A 68 10.98 -19.32 -8.34
C ASP A 68 9.82 -19.16 -7.35
N LEU A 69 9.68 -17.96 -6.77
CA LEU A 69 8.57 -17.64 -5.90
C LEU A 69 7.22 -17.73 -6.63
N THR A 70 7.11 -17.18 -7.84
CA THR A 70 5.86 -17.23 -8.61
C THR A 70 5.48 -18.65 -9.01
N ASP A 71 6.45 -19.49 -9.33
CA ASP A 71 6.21 -20.87 -9.72
C ASP A 71 5.77 -21.72 -8.52
N ARG A 72 6.37 -21.53 -7.34
CA ARG A 72 5.87 -22.17 -6.10
C ARG A 72 4.54 -21.59 -5.62
N MET A 73 4.29 -20.30 -5.82
CA MET A 73 3.00 -19.68 -5.47
C MET A 73 1.83 -20.20 -6.32
N LYS A 74 2.07 -20.73 -7.53
CA LYS A 74 1.01 -21.36 -8.35
C LYS A 74 0.52 -22.68 -7.77
N GLU A 75 1.28 -23.31 -6.87
CA GLU A 75 0.89 -24.57 -6.23
C GLU A 75 -0.13 -24.37 -5.11
N ILE A 76 -0.30 -23.13 -4.62
CA ILE A 76 -1.29 -22.78 -3.59
C ILE A 76 -2.54 -22.16 -4.23
N GLU A 77 -3.70 -22.74 -3.91
CA GLU A 77 -5.00 -22.19 -4.24
C GLU A 77 -5.27 -20.91 -3.41
N GLY A 78 -5.41 -19.76 -4.08
CA GLY A 78 -5.66 -18.47 -3.43
C GLY A 78 -4.42 -17.63 -3.10
N SER A 79 -3.26 -17.94 -3.67
CA SER A 79 -2.04 -17.14 -3.47
C SER A 79 -2.23 -15.70 -3.99
N LEU A 80 -2.11 -14.74 -3.09
CA LEU A 80 -2.09 -13.31 -3.40
C LEU A 80 -0.64 -12.92 -3.70
N GLN A 81 -0.41 -12.30 -4.86
CA GLN A 81 0.91 -11.79 -5.18
C GLN A 81 1.34 -10.71 -4.19
N LEU A 82 2.58 -10.79 -3.71
CA LEU A 82 3.22 -9.72 -2.96
C LEU A 82 3.17 -8.43 -3.80
N ARG A 83 2.55 -7.38 -3.26
CA ARG A 83 2.43 -6.08 -3.92
C ARG A 83 3.38 -5.08 -3.28
N ASN A 84 3.83 -4.13 -4.09
CA ASN A 84 4.55 -2.97 -3.58
C ASN A 84 3.62 -2.17 -2.63
N LEU A 85 4.15 -1.78 -1.49
CA LEU A 85 3.46 -0.95 -0.51
C LEU A 85 3.29 0.47 -1.08
N SER A 86 2.13 0.74 -1.66
CA SER A 86 1.81 2.11 -2.08
C SER A 86 1.66 3.02 -0.86
N LYS A 87 2.41 4.13 -0.84
CA LYS A 87 2.27 5.20 0.16
C LYS A 87 0.86 5.80 0.20
N THR A 88 0.10 5.73 -0.91
CA THR A 88 -1.19 6.42 -1.04
C THR A 88 -2.40 5.51 -0.87
N ARG A 89 -2.23 4.18 -0.79
CA ARG A 89 -3.34 3.22 -0.68
C ARG A 89 -3.08 2.22 0.43
N TRP A 90 -3.60 2.49 1.62
CA TRP A 90 -3.49 1.59 2.78
C TRP A 90 -4.10 0.20 2.55
N THR A 91 -5.04 0.06 1.60
CA THR A 91 -5.56 -1.25 1.18
C THR A 91 -4.45 -2.18 0.68
N ALA A 92 -3.39 -1.64 0.06
CA ALA A 92 -2.25 -2.44 -0.42
C ALA A 92 -1.43 -3.04 0.74
N ARG A 93 -1.38 -2.37 1.91
CA ARG A 93 -0.69 -2.89 3.10
C ARG A 93 -1.45 -4.07 3.69
N ALA A 94 -2.77 -3.97 3.81
CA ALA A 94 -3.61 -5.06 4.29
C ALA A 94 -3.59 -6.28 3.35
N GLU A 95 -3.60 -6.06 2.03
CA GLU A 95 -3.42 -7.13 1.03
C GLU A 95 -2.05 -7.80 1.16
N SER A 96 -0.99 -7.02 1.40
CA SER A 96 0.39 -7.55 1.53
C SER A 96 0.57 -8.37 2.81
N ILE A 97 -0.04 -7.96 3.92
CA ILE A 97 -0.05 -8.75 5.16
C ILE A 97 -0.76 -10.08 4.92
N LYS A 98 -1.92 -10.06 4.25
CA LYS A 98 -2.65 -11.29 3.92
C LYS A 98 -1.87 -12.20 2.97
N SER A 99 -1.18 -11.66 1.98
CA SER A 99 -0.33 -12.46 1.09
C SER A 99 0.80 -13.15 1.84
N VAL A 100 1.49 -12.43 2.73
CA VAL A 100 2.57 -13.01 3.53
C VAL A 100 2.04 -14.05 4.50
N TRP A 101 0.87 -13.82 5.11
CA TRP A 101 0.25 -14.80 6.00
C TRP A 101 -0.06 -16.13 5.29
N ILE A 102 -0.62 -16.07 4.08
CA ILE A 102 -1.00 -17.26 3.30
C ILE A 102 0.24 -17.97 2.73
N SER A 103 1.27 -17.21 2.34
CA SER A 103 2.45 -17.74 1.65
C SER A 103 3.70 -17.81 2.53
N LEU A 104 3.56 -17.73 3.87
CA LEU A 104 4.70 -17.66 4.79
C LEU A 104 5.62 -18.88 4.67
N ASP A 105 5.04 -20.09 4.62
CA ASP A 105 5.79 -21.34 4.56
C ASP A 105 6.65 -21.41 3.28
N ILE A 106 6.10 -21.02 2.14
CA ILE A 106 6.83 -20.95 0.86
C ILE A 106 7.93 -19.89 0.91
N ILE A 107 7.65 -18.73 1.51
CA ILE A 107 8.64 -17.65 1.63
C ILE A 107 9.86 -18.16 2.44
N ILE A 108 9.63 -18.94 3.50
CA ILE A 108 10.70 -19.54 4.30
C ILE A 108 11.48 -20.59 3.50
N GLU A 109 10.81 -21.41 2.69
CA GLU A 109 11.47 -22.42 1.85
C GLU A 109 12.21 -21.86 0.62
N THR A 110 11.90 -20.61 0.23
CA THR A 110 12.50 -19.92 -0.93
C THR A 110 13.61 -18.93 -0.54
N LEU A 111 13.76 -18.63 0.75
CA LEU A 111 14.82 -17.80 1.33
C LEU A 111 16.14 -18.56 1.44
#